data_AF-A0A090WKJ5-F1
#
_entry.id   AF-A0A090WKJ5-F1
#
_cell.length_a   1.000
_cell.length_b   1.000
_cell.length_c   1.000
_cell.angle_alpha   90.00
_cell.angle_beta   90.00
_cell.angle_gamma   90.00
#
_symmetry.space_group_name_H-M   'P 1'
#
loop_
_entity.id
_entity.type
_entity.pdbx_description
1 polymer ?
#
loop_
_entity_poly.entity_id
_entity_poly.type
_entity_poly.pdbx_seq_one_letter_code
_entity_poly.pdbx_strand_id
1 'polypeptide(L)'
;MAKSQKRTKLRRTTSRRHKTAAVVLSQAFGIPAFPVDTHIHRLMYRWNLTNGKNVVQTEKDAKRLFPEELWNDLHLQIIWYGRQYSPARGWDLEKDIITKTIGRQSVLNEYYSKKKT
;
A
#
# COMPACT_ATOMS: atom_id res chain seq x y z
N MET A 1 -35.85 -46.90 13.54
CA MET A 1 -34.59 -46.15 13.78
C MET A 1 -34.40 -45.16 12.65
N ALA A 2 -34.61 -43.86 12.91
CA ALA A 2 -34.75 -42.83 11.87
C ALA A 2 -33.40 -42.17 11.52
N LYS A 3 -33.12 -42.09 10.21
CA LYS A 3 -31.99 -41.37 9.59
C LYS A 3 -32.19 -39.86 9.78
N SER A 4 -31.26 -39.16 10.43
CA SER A 4 -31.29 -37.71 10.59
C SER A 4 -30.35 -37.05 9.59
N GLN A 5 -30.93 -36.52 8.53
CA GLN A 5 -30.30 -35.63 7.56
C GLN A 5 -30.66 -34.20 7.95
N LYS A 6 -29.69 -33.40 8.43
CA LYS A 6 -29.91 -31.96 8.68
C LYS A 6 -28.72 -31.10 8.21
N ARG A 7 -29.01 -30.42 7.09
CA ARG A 7 -28.82 -28.98 6.85
C ARG A 7 -27.40 -28.43 6.65
N THR A 8 -27.04 -28.36 5.37
CA THR A 8 -26.42 -27.19 4.73
C THR A 8 -27.09 -25.89 5.20
N LYS A 9 -26.35 -24.91 5.75
CA LYS A 9 -26.42 -23.47 5.39
C LYS A 9 -25.39 -22.61 6.12
N LEU A 10 -24.49 -22.02 5.34
CA LEU A 10 -24.10 -20.61 5.36
C LEU A 10 -23.67 -19.98 6.71
N ARG A 11 -22.36 -19.87 6.92
CA ARG A 11 -21.77 -18.78 7.72
C ARG A 11 -20.88 -17.90 6.85
N ARG A 12 -21.53 -17.03 6.05
CA ARG A 12 -20.95 -15.73 5.70
C ARG A 12 -21.09 -14.85 6.94
N THR A 13 -20.04 -14.74 7.74
CA THR A 13 -19.89 -13.63 8.69
C THR A 13 -18.45 -13.16 8.70
N THR A 14 -18.24 -12.09 7.95
CA THR A 14 -17.30 -10.99 8.23
C THR A 14 -15.82 -11.36 8.36
N SER A 15 -15.11 -11.23 7.25
CA SER A 15 -13.65 -11.03 7.11
C SER A 15 -13.14 -9.73 7.79
N ARG A 16 -13.83 -9.26 8.84
CA ARG A 16 -13.60 -8.03 9.61
C ARG A 16 -13.20 -8.32 11.06
N ARG A 17 -12.53 -9.45 11.31
CA ARG A 17 -11.92 -9.76 12.62
C ARG A 17 -10.42 -10.07 12.56
N HIS A 18 -9.84 -10.28 11.37
CA HIS A 18 -8.38 -10.46 11.25
C HIS A 18 -7.60 -9.15 11.06
N LYS A 19 -8.26 -8.06 10.63
CA LYS A 19 -7.58 -6.76 10.47
C LYS A 19 -7.37 -6.03 11.80
N THR A 20 -8.21 -6.28 12.81
CA THR A 20 -8.12 -5.59 14.11
C THR A 20 -7.06 -6.20 15.02
N ALA A 21 -6.78 -7.51 14.91
CA ALA A 21 -5.73 -8.16 15.70
C ALA A 21 -4.32 -7.69 15.28
N ALA A 22 -4.08 -7.43 14.00
CA ALA A 22 -2.80 -6.94 13.49
C ALA A 22 -2.49 -5.50 13.95
N VAL A 23 -3.52 -4.66 14.08
CA VAL A 23 -3.37 -3.27 14.56
C VAL A 23 -3.01 -3.22 16.06
N VAL A 24 -3.52 -4.18 16.85
CA VAL A 24 -3.20 -4.27 18.29
C VAL A 24 -1.84 -4.91 18.56
N LEU A 25 -1.43 -5.91 17.76
CA LEU A 25 -0.09 -6.50 17.87
C LEU A 25 1.03 -5.51 17.52
N SER A 26 0.80 -4.57 16.59
CA SER A 26 1.77 -3.52 16.25
C SER A 26 2.01 -2.49 17.36
N GLN A 27 1.06 -2.30 18.28
CA GLN A 27 1.23 -1.42 19.45
C GLN A 27 1.91 -2.13 20.62
N ALA A 28 2.01 -3.47 20.60
CA ALA A 28 2.48 -4.27 21.74
C ALA A 28 3.99 -4.58 21.72
N PHE A 29 4.70 -4.39 20.60
CA PHE A 29 6.11 -4.84 20.48
C PHE A 29 7.19 -3.76 20.61
N GLY A 30 6.84 -2.48 20.73
CA GLY A 30 7.83 -1.42 21.02
C GLY A 30 8.96 -1.27 19.99
N ILE A 31 8.86 -1.92 18.84
CA ILE A 31 9.81 -1.77 17.73
C ILE A 31 9.22 -0.75 16.77
N PRO A 32 9.88 0.39 16.55
CA PRO A 32 9.44 1.33 15.55
C PRO A 32 9.52 0.65 14.18
N ALA A 33 8.38 0.60 13.50
CA ALA A 33 8.25 0.05 12.15
C ALA A 33 7.55 1.05 11.25
N PHE A 34 8.03 1.19 10.01
CA PHE A 34 7.34 1.96 8.98
C PHE A 34 6.40 1.00 8.24
N PRO A 35 5.07 1.04 8.47
CA PRO A 35 4.19 0.05 7.90
C PRO A 35 4.11 0.27 6.38
N VAL A 36 4.49 -0.73 5.59
CA VAL A 36 4.41 -0.64 4.12
C VAL A 36 3.17 -1.39 3.64
N ASP A 37 2.24 -0.66 3.02
CA ASP A 37 1.08 -1.23 2.35
C ASP A 37 1.25 -1.21 0.81
N THR A 38 0.21 -1.63 0.08
CA THR A 38 0.25 -1.69 -1.40
C THR A 38 0.27 -0.31 -2.06
N HIS A 39 -0.20 0.75 -1.40
CA HIS A 39 -0.11 2.11 -1.90
C HIS A 39 1.31 2.65 -1.73
N ILE A 40 1.86 2.54 -0.53
CA ILE A 40 3.21 2.97 -0.19
C ILE A 40 4.24 2.25 -1.06
N HIS A 41 4.13 0.92 -1.18
CA HIS A 41 5.07 0.15 -2.01
C HIS A 41 5.09 0.61 -3.47
N ARG A 42 3.90 0.81 -4.06
CA ARG A 42 3.77 1.32 -5.43
C ARG A 42 4.31 2.74 -5.56
N LEU A 43 3.98 3.62 -4.62
CA LEU A 43 4.35 5.03 -4.68
C LEU A 43 5.84 5.24 -4.47
N MET A 44 6.46 4.57 -3.49
CA MET A 44 7.90 4.64 -3.29
C MET A 44 8.67 4.12 -4.51
N TYR A 45 8.17 3.09 -5.21
CA TYR A 45 8.74 2.66 -6.48
C TYR A 45 8.59 3.73 -7.57
N ARG A 46 7.38 4.30 -7.70
CA ARG A 46 7.08 5.35 -8.69
C ARG A 46 7.91 6.62 -8.47
N TRP A 47 8.16 7.01 -7.23
CA TRP A 47 8.96 8.18 -6.85
C TRP A 47 10.46 7.90 -6.81
N ASN A 48 10.88 6.74 -7.33
CA ASN A 48 12.28 6.34 -7.37
C ASN A 48 12.99 6.27 -5.99
N LEU A 49 12.23 6.05 -4.92
CA LEU A 49 12.74 5.96 -3.55
C LEU A 49 13.16 4.54 -3.17
N THR A 50 12.64 3.53 -3.88
CA THR A 50 13.02 2.12 -3.73
C THR A 50 13.06 1.40 -5.07
N ASN A 51 13.86 0.35 -5.16
CA ASN A 51 13.82 -0.59 -6.28
C ASN A 51 12.61 -1.53 -6.23
N GLY A 52 11.90 -1.58 -5.10
CA GLY A 52 10.63 -2.30 -4.96
C GLY A 52 10.71 -3.82 -5.15
N LYS A 53 11.90 -4.42 -4.96
CA LYS A 53 12.09 -5.88 -5.11
C LYS A 53 11.13 -6.69 -4.22
N ASN A 54 10.86 -6.19 -3.01
CA ASN A 54 9.87 -6.74 -2.09
C ASN A 54 9.50 -5.69 -1.04
N VAL A 55 8.50 -6.00 -0.21
CA VAL A 55 7.99 -5.12 0.85
C VAL A 55 9.06 -4.83 1.91
N VAL A 56 9.86 -5.84 2.29
CA VAL A 56 10.93 -5.71 3.29
C VAL A 56 11.99 -4.71 2.85
N GLN A 57 12.39 -4.75 1.58
CA GLN A 57 13.31 -3.77 0.99
C GLN A 57 12.72 -2.37 1.01
N THR A 58 11.43 -2.24 0.71
CA THR A 58 10.74 -0.95 0.72
C THR A 58 10.69 -0.37 2.13
N GLU A 59 10.40 -1.18 3.13
CA GLU A 59 10.42 -0.75 4.54
C GLU A 59 11.82 -0.30 4.95
N LYS A 60 12.86 -1.07 4.61
CA LYS A 60 14.24 -0.71 4.87
C LYS A 60 14.63 0.62 4.21
N ASP A 61 14.21 0.84 2.96
CA ASP A 61 14.44 2.08 2.25
C ASP A 61 13.68 3.25 2.90
N ALA A 62 12.42 3.05 3.31
CA ALA A 62 11.61 4.06 3.99
C ALA A 62 12.24 4.50 5.31
N LYS A 63 12.65 3.54 6.15
CA LYS A 63 13.32 3.82 7.43
C LYS A 63 14.65 4.56 7.26
N ARG A 64 15.35 4.33 6.14
CA ARG A 64 16.59 5.03 5.81
C ARG A 64 16.34 6.46 5.32
N LEU A 65 15.21 6.70 4.65
CA LEU A 65 14.89 7.99 4.02
C LEU A 65 14.15 8.96 4.93
N PHE A 66 13.31 8.44 5.82
CA PHE A 66 12.42 9.24 6.66
C PHE A 66 12.78 9.12 8.14
N PRO A 67 12.74 10.22 8.91
CA PRO A 67 12.98 10.19 10.33
C PRO A 67 11.82 9.49 11.07
N GLU A 68 12.14 8.81 12.18
CA GLU A 68 11.26 7.86 12.86
C GLU A 68 9.96 8.49 13.38
N GLU A 69 10.08 9.71 13.90
CA GLU A 69 8.98 10.51 14.42
C GLU A 69 7.88 10.81 13.39
N LEU A 70 8.21 10.75 12.08
CA LEU A 70 7.26 11.02 11.01
C LEU A 70 6.63 9.76 10.40
N TRP A 71 7.03 8.56 10.82
CA TRP A 71 6.63 7.32 10.12
C TRP A 71 5.13 7.10 10.08
N ASN A 72 4.43 7.36 11.19
CA ASN A 72 2.97 7.19 11.27
C ASN A 72 2.23 8.22 10.42
N ASP A 73 2.67 9.48 10.45
CA ASP A 73 2.05 10.55 9.69
C ASP A 73 2.27 10.35 8.19
N LEU A 74 3.51 10.04 7.79
CA LEU A 74 3.85 9.73 6.40
C LEU A 74 3.08 8.51 5.88
N HIS A 75 2.92 7.47 6.69
CA HIS A 75 2.12 6.31 6.33
C HIS A 75 0.69 6.72 5.91
N LEU A 76 0.01 7.51 6.74
CA LEU A 76 -1.35 7.98 6.44
C LEU A 76 -1.40 8.95 5.26
N GLN A 77 -0.44 9.87 5.17
CA GLN A 77 -0.35 10.86 4.10
C GLN A 77 -0.11 10.20 2.73
N ILE A 78 0.82 9.26 2.65
CA ILE A 78 1.14 8.54 1.40
C ILE A 78 -0.05 7.68 0.95
N ILE A 79 -0.75 7.01 1.88
CA ILE A 79 -1.96 6.25 1.56
C ILE A 79 -3.05 7.17 1.02
N TRP A 80 -3.30 8.30 1.68
CA TRP A 80 -4.29 9.27 1.24
C TRP A 80 -3.95 9.80 -0.15
N TYR A 81 -2.70 10.22 -0.37
CA TYR A 81 -2.22 10.69 -1.67
C TYR A 81 -2.39 9.62 -2.76
N GLY A 82 -2.01 8.38 -2.47
CA GLY A 82 -2.14 7.25 -3.38
C GLY A 82 -3.58 6.85 -3.70
N ARG A 83 -4.56 7.31 -2.93
CA ARG A 83 -5.98 7.14 -3.23
C ARG A 83 -6.52 8.29 -4.06
N GLN A 84 -6.16 9.53 -3.73
CA GLN A 84 -6.71 10.72 -4.38
C GLN A 84 -6.07 11.02 -5.73
N TYR A 85 -4.74 10.92 -5.82
CA TYR A 85 -3.98 11.43 -6.97
C TYR A 85 -3.27 10.34 -7.76
N SER A 86 -2.86 9.26 -7.09
CA SER A 86 -2.10 8.16 -7.74
C SER A 86 -2.77 6.79 -7.63
N PRO A 87 -4.05 6.64 -8.06
CA PRO A 87 -4.75 5.36 -7.99
C PRO A 87 -4.06 4.30 -8.85
N ALA A 88 -4.27 3.01 -8.51
CA ALA A 88 -3.68 1.91 -9.26
C ALA A 88 -4.32 1.72 -10.64
N ARG A 89 -5.60 2.08 -10.79
CA ARG A 89 -6.37 2.03 -12.04
C ARG A 89 -6.85 3.43 -12.39
N GLY A 90 -6.95 3.73 -13.69
CA GLY A 90 -7.34 5.06 -14.15
C GLY A 90 -6.37 6.15 -13.70
N TRP A 91 -5.08 5.81 -13.58
CA TRP A 91 -4.05 6.74 -13.13
C TRP A 91 -3.86 7.86 -14.14
N ASP A 92 -3.97 9.09 -13.67
CA ASP A 92 -3.78 10.31 -14.46
C ASP A 92 -2.55 11.06 -13.94
N LEU A 93 -1.50 11.10 -14.76
CA LEU A 93 -0.24 11.73 -14.40
C LEU A 93 -0.37 13.25 -14.20
N GLU A 94 -1.35 13.90 -14.85
CA GLU A 94 -1.56 15.34 -14.69
C GLU A 94 -2.06 15.69 -13.27
N LYS A 95 -2.72 14.75 -12.59
CA LYS A 95 -3.18 14.89 -11.20
C LYS A 95 -2.15 14.42 -10.18
N ASP A 96 -1.24 13.54 -10.58
CA ASP A 96 -0.17 13.00 -9.74
C ASP A 96 1.07 13.89 -9.78
N ILE A 97 0.98 15.04 -9.10
CA ILE A 97 2.03 16.07 -9.07
C ILE A 97 3.39 15.48 -8.64
N ILE A 98 3.43 14.62 -7.62
CA ILE A 98 4.70 14.09 -7.10
C ILE A 98 5.35 13.20 -8.15
N THR A 99 4.61 12.26 -8.76
CA THR A 99 5.18 11.40 -9.79
C THR A 99 5.52 12.18 -11.05
N LYS A 100 4.75 13.22 -11.38
CA LYS A 100 5.09 14.12 -12.50
C LYS A 100 6.40 14.87 -12.28
N THR A 101 6.69 15.29 -11.06
CA THR A 101 7.88 16.08 -10.74
C THR A 101 9.13 15.23 -10.50
N ILE A 102 9.02 14.14 -9.72
CA ILE A 102 10.17 13.33 -9.29
C ILE A 102 10.06 11.85 -9.66
N GLY A 103 9.12 11.50 -10.53
CA GLY A 103 8.85 10.12 -10.89
C GLY A 103 10.05 9.44 -11.56
N ARG A 104 10.13 8.13 -11.34
CA ARG A 104 11.07 7.26 -12.04
C ARG A 104 10.87 7.36 -13.55
N GLN A 105 11.96 7.60 -14.27
CA GLN A 105 11.92 7.80 -15.72
C GLN A 105 11.28 6.63 -16.49
N SER A 106 11.53 5.38 -16.08
CA SER A 106 10.92 4.21 -16.73
C SER A 106 9.39 4.22 -16.62
N VAL A 107 8.85 4.66 -15.48
CA VAL A 107 7.40 4.78 -15.24
C VAL A 107 6.80 5.88 -16.11
N LEU A 108 7.46 7.04 -16.18
CA LEU A 108 7.02 8.16 -17.01
C LEU A 108 7.02 7.80 -18.50
N ASN A 109 8.10 7.14 -18.97
CA ASN A 109 8.22 6.70 -20.35
C ASN A 109 7.12 5.68 -20.72
N GLU A 110 6.83 4.73 -19.83
CA GLU A 110 5.72 3.77 -20.02
C GLU A 110 4.37 4.48 -20.12
N TYR A 111 4.11 5.46 -19.24
CA TYR A 111 2.88 6.25 -19.25
C TYR A 111 2.69 6.97 -20.59
N TYR A 112 3.70 7.71 -21.05
CA TYR A 112 3.62 8.45 -22.31
C TYR A 112 3.54 7.53 -23.54
N SER A 113 4.18 6.36 -23.49
CA SER A 113 4.10 5.38 -24.58
C SER A 113 2.69 4.83 -24.74
N LYS A 114 2.01 4.53 -23.64
CA LYS A 114 0.61 4.05 -23.64
C LYS A 114 -0.41 5.08 -24.15
N LYS A 115 -0.11 6.38 -24.03
CA LYS A 115 -1.00 7.46 -24.48
C LYS A 115 -0.88 7.78 -25.98
N LYS A 116 0.21 7.35 -26.62
CA LYS A 116 0.45 7.53 -28.06
C LYS A 116 -0.28 6.49 -28.92
N THR A 117 -0.69 5.38 -28.31
CA THR A 117 -1.49 4.31 -28.91
C THR A 117 -2.97 4.58 -28.74
#